data_AF-A0AAJ0CX88-F1
#
_entry.id   AF-A0AAJ0CX88-F1
#
_cell.length_a   1.000
_cell.length_b   1.000
_cell.length_c   1.000
_cell.angle_alpha   90.00
_cell.angle_beta   90.00
_cell.angle_gamma   90.00
#
_symmetry.space_group_name_H-M   'P 1'
#
loop_
_entity.id
_entity.type
_entity.pdbx_description
1 polymer ?
#
loop_
_entity_poly.entity_id
_entity_poly.type
_entity_poly.pdbx_seq_one_letter_code
_entity_poly.pdbx_strand_id
1 'polypeptide(L)'
;MAMAILFDLRLDRPYQEHPCRELDACKAYSYPIKEIAHTTSRTNEERRAVLGCYGVSATIAWFMKSKPVAWTAHMEECLQHLNEHPETPRDNILVVITKLIKLVNEIHGISTWRQIETTASQEMPPPMIYVKSLRGSLEEIKSLAAPEILTNTTAMINELPLCPVDPLASMRGVVDFGRTECFYSCLQATKRVIENFFVFTPEAVFGHPIMLHLHFSRSTHILYRLSLMDDPAWDRGAISNTIDLLGSLDQCASLYESVPAVMGLDTDGSDIYTKASGILKATIPMWRRALEEAGAIPPTAEAQYGNVGTFARHEDMLDSVTDGWFTDMLSFNDTFQFAL
;
A
#
# COMPACT_ATOMS: atom_id res chain seq x y z
N MET A 1 7.52 -15.21 7.71
CA MET A 1 8.38 -16.33 7.26
C MET A 1 9.60 -15.85 6.49
N ALA A 2 9.45 -15.06 5.40
CA ALA A 2 10.58 -14.60 4.58
C ALA A 2 11.68 -13.84 5.37
N MET A 3 11.31 -12.90 6.26
CA MET A 3 12.28 -12.19 7.11
C MET A 3 13.01 -13.12 8.10
N ALA A 4 12.35 -14.19 8.57
CA ALA A 4 12.99 -15.19 9.45
C ALA A 4 14.01 -16.01 8.66
N ILE A 5 13.70 -16.39 7.42
CA ILE A 5 14.64 -17.08 6.53
C ILE A 5 15.84 -16.19 6.21
N LEU A 6 15.64 -14.90 5.91
CA LEU A 6 16.75 -13.96 5.74
C LEU A 6 17.64 -13.89 6.99
N PHE A 7 17.02 -13.84 8.17
CA PHE A 7 17.74 -13.82 9.44
C PHE A 7 18.50 -15.14 9.69
N ASP A 8 17.92 -16.29 9.39
CA ASP A 8 18.56 -17.60 9.55
C ASP A 8 19.75 -17.76 8.59
N LEU A 9 19.60 -17.28 7.35
CA LEU A 9 20.65 -17.21 6.34
C LEU A 9 21.65 -16.06 6.57
N ARG A 10 21.45 -15.26 7.64
CA ARG A 10 22.27 -14.09 7.98
C ARG A 10 22.36 -13.05 6.88
N LEU A 11 21.37 -12.98 5.99
CA LEU A 11 21.30 -12.02 4.89
C LEU A 11 20.86 -10.63 5.36
N ASP A 12 20.38 -10.50 6.59
CA ASP A 12 19.90 -9.25 7.17
C ASP A 12 21.01 -8.24 7.50
N ARG A 13 22.28 -8.67 7.43
CA ARG A 13 23.45 -7.89 7.84
C ARG A 13 24.62 -8.05 6.85
N PRO A 14 25.53 -7.05 6.78
CA PRO A 14 26.66 -7.14 5.88
C PRO A 14 27.51 -8.35 6.26
N TYR A 15 28.20 -8.90 5.26
CA TYR A 15 29.09 -10.02 5.51
C TYR A 15 30.13 -9.58 6.54
N GLN A 16 30.16 -10.29 7.67
CA GLN A 16 31.22 -10.15 8.66
C GLN A 16 32.01 -11.45 8.63
N GLU A 17 33.28 -11.38 8.27
CA GLU A 17 34.23 -12.45 8.60
C GLU A 17 34.22 -12.56 10.13
N HIS A 18 33.60 -13.62 10.64
CA HIS A 18 33.79 -14.03 12.01
C HIS A 18 34.77 -15.19 11.96
N PRO A 19 36.07 -14.97 12.27
CA PRO A 19 37.09 -16.02 12.11
C PRO A 19 36.75 -17.30 12.87
N CYS A 20 35.96 -17.24 13.94
CA CYS A 20 35.45 -18.39 14.66
C CYS A 20 34.30 -17.89 15.56
N ARG A 21 33.06 -18.31 15.29
CA ARG A 21 32.05 -18.42 16.36
C ARG A 21 31.31 -19.73 16.15
N GLU A 22 31.98 -20.81 16.47
CA GLU A 22 31.34 -22.10 16.73
C GLU A 22 30.38 -21.90 17.92
N LEU A 23 29.10 -21.68 17.63
CA LEU A 23 28.05 -21.44 18.65
C LEU A 23 27.51 -22.74 19.24
N ASP A 24 27.92 -23.88 18.68
CA ASP A 24 27.56 -25.21 19.13
C ASP A 24 28.52 -25.65 20.23
N ALA A 25 28.05 -25.63 21.49
CA ALA A 25 28.86 -26.00 22.66
C ALA A 25 29.42 -27.43 22.55
N CYS A 26 28.81 -28.29 21.74
CA CYS A 26 29.26 -29.66 21.51
C CYS A 26 30.37 -29.78 20.45
N LYS A 27 30.65 -28.72 19.67
CA LYS A 27 31.70 -28.71 18.62
C LYS A 27 32.91 -27.85 18.95
N ALA A 28 32.94 -27.22 20.12
CA ALA A 28 34.05 -26.38 20.58
C ALA A 28 35.43 -27.09 20.68
N TYR A 29 35.51 -28.40 20.44
CA TYR A 29 36.74 -29.20 20.55
C TYR A 29 37.27 -29.80 19.24
N SER A 30 36.66 -29.56 18.08
CA SER A 30 37.19 -30.10 16.82
C SER A 30 38.21 -29.15 16.18
N TYR A 31 39.49 -29.38 16.49
CA TYR A 31 40.63 -28.86 15.71
C TYR A 31 41.15 -29.95 14.75
N PRO A 32 41.58 -29.63 13.52
CA PRO A 32 41.61 -28.30 12.89
C PRO A 32 40.30 -28.00 12.15
N ILE A 33 39.77 -26.79 12.39
CA ILE A 33 38.65 -26.22 11.63
C ILE A 33 39.13 -26.07 10.18
N LYS A 34 38.54 -26.84 9.26
CA LYS A 34 38.73 -26.57 7.83
C LYS A 34 38.11 -25.22 7.56
N GLU A 35 38.96 -24.23 7.31
CA GLU A 35 38.57 -22.93 6.81
C GLU A 35 37.93 -23.17 5.43
N ILE A 36 36.60 -23.27 5.40
CA ILE A 36 35.88 -23.25 4.13
C ILE A 36 36.02 -21.80 3.67
N ALA A 37 36.87 -21.57 2.68
CA ALA A 37 36.98 -20.31 1.98
C ALA A 37 35.64 -20.01 1.30
N HIS A 38 34.69 -19.45 2.05
CA HIS A 38 33.47 -18.89 1.51
C HIS A 38 33.84 -17.55 0.85
N THR A 39 33.35 -17.36 -0.37
CA THR A 39 33.62 -16.16 -1.16
C THR A 39 33.33 -14.89 -0.35
N THR A 40 34.32 -14.01 -0.26
CA THR A 40 34.36 -12.80 0.57
C THR A 40 33.33 -11.72 0.21
N SER A 41 32.52 -11.94 -0.83
CA SER A 41 31.47 -11.03 -1.26
C SER A 41 30.13 -11.77 -1.35
N ARG A 42 29.07 -11.13 -0.86
CA ARG A 42 27.68 -11.54 -1.17
C ARG A 42 27.51 -11.68 -2.67
N THR A 43 26.65 -12.60 -3.08
CA THR A 43 26.19 -12.74 -4.45
C THR A 43 25.08 -11.72 -4.75
N ASN A 44 24.84 -11.41 -6.03
CA ASN A 44 23.71 -10.57 -6.39
C ASN A 44 22.37 -11.26 -6.11
N GLU A 45 22.30 -12.60 -6.14
CA GLU A 45 21.10 -13.35 -5.71
C GLU A 45 20.75 -13.09 -4.24
N GLU A 46 21.72 -13.10 -3.33
CA GLU A 46 21.48 -12.75 -1.93
C GLU A 46 21.00 -11.30 -1.78
N ARG A 47 21.57 -10.35 -2.55
CA ARG A 47 21.14 -8.94 -2.53
C ARG A 47 19.72 -8.79 -3.04
N ARG A 48 19.37 -9.48 -4.14
CA ARG A 48 17.99 -9.52 -4.68
C ARG A 48 17.02 -10.04 -3.62
N ALA A 49 17.38 -11.10 -2.90
CA ALA A 49 16.55 -11.67 -1.84
C ALA A 49 16.33 -10.67 -0.68
N VAL A 50 17.38 -9.97 -0.24
CA VAL A 50 17.27 -8.93 0.80
C VAL A 50 16.32 -7.81 0.38
N LEU A 51 16.53 -7.23 -0.81
CA LEU A 51 15.71 -6.12 -1.31
C LEU A 51 14.27 -6.54 -1.61
N GLY A 52 14.08 -7.74 -2.17
CA GLY A 52 12.75 -8.29 -2.45
C GLY A 52 11.96 -8.53 -1.16
N CYS A 53 12.60 -9.09 -0.13
CA CYS A 53 11.94 -9.31 1.15
C CYS A 53 11.65 -8.00 1.90
N TYR A 54 12.56 -7.02 1.83
CA TYR A 54 12.28 -5.66 2.30
C TYR A 54 11.04 -5.11 1.59
N GLY A 55 10.99 -5.22 0.25
CA GLY A 55 9.89 -4.74 -0.56
C GLY A 55 8.54 -5.31 -0.11
N VAL A 56 8.43 -6.63 -0.05
CA VAL A 56 7.21 -7.32 0.41
C VAL A 56 6.85 -6.92 1.84
N SER A 57 7.83 -6.88 2.75
CA SER A 57 7.58 -6.58 4.16
C SER A 57 7.13 -5.13 4.37
N ALA A 58 7.76 -4.16 3.69
CA ALA A 58 7.41 -2.75 3.77
C ALA A 58 6.01 -2.51 3.21
N THR A 59 5.66 -3.16 2.11
CA THR A 59 4.31 -3.05 1.55
C THR A 59 3.26 -3.67 2.47
N ILE A 60 3.50 -4.86 3.03
CA ILE A 60 2.58 -5.45 4.03
C ILE A 60 2.46 -4.54 5.25
N ALA A 61 3.56 -4.01 5.77
CA ALA A 61 3.55 -3.13 6.93
C ALA A 61 2.71 -1.87 6.69
N TRP A 62 2.78 -1.32 5.47
CA TRP A 62 1.90 -0.22 5.08
C TRP A 62 0.43 -0.63 5.15
N PHE A 63 0.02 -1.68 4.42
CA PHE A 63 -1.38 -2.08 4.35
C PHE A 63 -1.94 -2.49 5.72
N MET A 64 -1.15 -3.20 6.52
CA MET A 64 -1.52 -3.59 7.88
C MET A 64 -1.39 -2.44 8.90
N LYS A 65 -1.01 -1.24 8.45
CA LYS A 65 -0.71 -0.06 9.29
C LYS A 65 0.21 -0.36 10.46
N SER A 66 1.08 -1.32 10.25
CA SER A 66 2.11 -1.70 11.21
C SER A 66 3.25 -0.71 11.13
N LYS A 67 4.17 -0.82 12.11
CA LYS A 67 5.38 -0.01 12.14
C LYS A 67 6.12 -0.10 10.79
N PRO A 68 6.49 1.05 10.17
CA PRO A 68 7.28 1.06 8.94
C PRO A 68 8.53 0.20 9.07
N VAL A 69 8.87 -0.51 8.00
CA VAL A 69 10.05 -1.38 8.02
C VAL A 69 11.31 -0.52 7.97
N ALA A 70 12.22 -0.74 8.91
CA ALA A 70 13.45 0.04 8.99
C ALA A 70 14.35 -0.24 7.77
N TRP A 71 14.77 0.83 7.10
CA TRP A 71 15.81 0.76 6.08
C TRP A 71 17.19 0.72 6.74
N THR A 72 18.05 -0.23 6.36
CA THR A 72 19.37 -0.41 6.98
C THR A 72 20.49 0.00 6.04
N ALA A 73 21.67 0.30 6.60
CA ALA A 73 22.87 0.57 5.82
C ALA A 73 23.22 -0.61 4.90
N HIS A 74 22.97 -1.85 5.37
CA HIS A 74 23.19 -3.04 4.55
C HIS A 74 22.27 -3.09 3.32
N MET A 75 20.99 -2.74 3.48
CA MET A 75 20.07 -2.68 2.34
C MET A 75 20.49 -1.61 1.33
N GLU A 76 21.02 -0.47 1.81
CA GLU A 76 21.59 0.56 0.94
C GLU A 76 22.82 0.05 0.16
N GLU A 77 23.74 -0.65 0.82
CA GLU A 77 24.88 -1.30 0.14
C GLU A 77 24.43 -2.34 -0.89
N CYS A 78 23.41 -3.15 -0.57
CA CYS A 78 22.84 -4.12 -1.51
C CYS A 78 22.25 -3.42 -2.75
N LEU A 79 21.50 -2.34 -2.53
CA LEU A 79 20.87 -1.55 -3.59
C LEU A 79 21.91 -0.88 -4.48
N GLN A 80 22.92 -0.25 -3.90
CA GLN A 80 24.00 0.42 -4.63
C GLN A 80 24.79 -0.58 -5.46
N HIS A 81 25.18 -1.72 -4.88
CA HIS A 81 25.93 -2.75 -5.58
C HIS A 81 25.15 -3.33 -6.77
N LEU A 82 23.85 -3.61 -6.60
CA LEU A 82 23.00 -4.10 -7.69
C LEU A 82 22.82 -3.07 -8.81
N ASN A 83 22.79 -1.78 -8.47
CA ASN A 83 22.71 -0.70 -9.44
C ASN A 83 24.01 -0.54 -10.24
N GLU A 84 25.18 -0.73 -9.61
CA GLU A 84 26.49 -0.61 -10.24
C GLU A 84 26.89 -1.86 -11.03
N HIS A 85 26.49 -3.05 -10.55
CA HIS A 85 26.90 -4.35 -11.10
C HIS A 85 25.68 -5.26 -11.39
N PRO A 86 24.77 -4.86 -12.29
CA PRO A 86 23.63 -5.68 -12.66
C PRO A 86 24.07 -6.92 -13.45
N GLU A 87 23.54 -8.09 -13.12
CA GLU A 87 23.74 -9.32 -13.92
C GLU A 87 22.57 -9.55 -14.88
N THR A 88 21.38 -9.04 -14.53
CA THR A 88 20.18 -9.20 -15.35
C THR A 88 19.48 -7.86 -15.57
N PRO A 89 18.74 -7.67 -16.69
CA PRO A 89 17.92 -6.46 -16.88
C PRO A 89 16.89 -6.22 -15.76
N ARG A 90 16.47 -7.28 -15.07
CA ARG A 90 15.51 -7.21 -13.96
C ARG A 90 16.11 -6.58 -12.70
N ASP A 91 17.44 -6.54 -12.59
CA ASP A 91 18.11 -5.92 -11.45
C ASP A 91 17.86 -4.41 -11.43
N ASN A 92 17.92 -3.77 -12.60
CA ASN A 92 17.59 -2.35 -12.75
C ASN A 92 16.13 -2.07 -12.37
N ILE A 93 15.22 -2.96 -12.75
CA ILE A 93 13.80 -2.88 -12.37
C ILE A 93 13.65 -3.00 -10.86
N LEU A 94 14.31 -3.99 -10.24
CA LEU A 94 14.28 -4.19 -8.80
C LEU A 94 14.83 -2.96 -8.07
N VAL A 95 15.95 -2.38 -8.51
CA VAL A 95 16.51 -1.16 -7.92
C VAL A 95 15.49 -0.01 -7.93
N VAL A 96 14.84 0.23 -9.07
CA VAL A 96 13.81 1.27 -9.19
C VAL A 96 12.63 0.97 -8.27
N ILE A 97 12.11 -0.27 -8.27
CA ILE A 97 10.99 -0.69 -7.42
C ILE A 97 11.36 -0.52 -5.94
N THR A 98 12.56 -0.93 -5.51
CA THR A 98 13.01 -0.79 -4.13
C THR A 98 13.11 0.67 -3.71
N LYS A 99 13.62 1.56 -4.58
CA LYS A 99 13.63 3.01 -4.30
C LYS A 99 12.21 3.56 -4.14
N LEU A 100 11.27 3.13 -4.99
CA LEU A 100 9.86 3.52 -4.89
C LEU A 100 9.22 3.02 -3.59
N ILE A 101 9.46 1.76 -3.22
CA ILE A 101 8.95 1.18 -1.97
C ILE A 101 9.56 1.88 -0.74
N LYS A 102 10.84 2.24 -0.78
CA LYS A 102 11.51 3.01 0.28
C LYS A 102 10.84 4.37 0.48
N LEU A 103 10.63 5.12 -0.61
CA LEU A 103 9.94 6.41 -0.58
C LEU A 103 8.51 6.28 -0.04
N VAL A 104 7.80 5.23 -0.45
CA VAL A 104 6.49 4.85 0.06
C VAL A 104 6.50 4.58 1.57
N ASN A 105 7.49 3.85 2.06
CA ASN A 105 7.63 3.50 3.47
C ASN A 105 7.96 4.75 4.32
N GLU A 106 8.68 5.72 3.76
CA GLU A 106 8.87 7.05 4.37
C GLU A 106 7.55 7.83 4.46
N ILE A 107 6.74 7.84 3.40
CA ILE A 107 5.39 8.45 3.39
C ILE A 107 4.49 7.80 4.47
N HIS A 108 4.52 6.47 4.59
CA HIS A 108 3.80 5.71 5.63
C HIS A 108 4.22 6.15 7.05
N GLY A 109 5.53 6.39 7.26
CA GLY A 109 6.07 6.93 8.50
C GLY A 109 5.58 8.35 8.81
N ILE A 110 5.45 9.22 7.80
CA ILE A 110 5.02 10.62 7.96
C ILE A 110 3.50 10.75 8.20
N SER A 111 2.70 9.82 7.66
CA SER A 111 1.24 9.89 7.69
C SER A 111 0.62 8.91 8.69
N THR A 112 0.49 7.65 8.31
CA THR A 112 -0.29 6.64 9.02
C THR A 112 0.35 6.24 10.35
N TRP A 113 1.66 5.95 10.38
CA TRP A 113 2.33 5.55 11.61
C TRP A 113 2.45 6.69 12.62
N ARG A 114 2.68 7.91 12.12
CA ARG A 114 2.71 9.13 12.94
C ARG A 114 1.45 9.29 13.78
N GLN A 115 0.28 9.03 13.20
CA GLN A 115 -1.00 9.14 13.93
C GLN A 115 -1.18 8.06 15.01
N ILE A 116 -0.56 6.88 14.84
CA ILE A 116 -0.69 5.75 15.76
C ILE A 116 0.23 5.90 16.99
N GLU A 117 1.44 6.43 16.83
CA GLU A 117 2.40 6.60 17.94
C GLU A 117 2.22 7.90 18.74
N THR A 118 1.54 8.92 18.20
CA THR A 118 1.51 10.24 18.84
C THR A 118 0.62 10.23 20.08
N THR A 119 1.22 10.06 21.25
CA THR A 119 0.69 10.61 22.50
C THR A 119 0.70 12.13 22.41
N ALA A 120 -0.36 12.79 22.87
CA ALA A 120 -0.76 14.19 22.64
C ALA A 120 0.23 15.33 22.96
N SER A 121 1.54 15.08 23.12
CA SER A 121 2.53 16.01 23.68
C SER A 121 3.77 16.27 22.80
N GLN A 122 3.86 15.77 21.57
CA GLN A 122 4.94 16.14 20.64
C GLN A 122 4.43 17.03 19.50
N GLU A 123 4.89 18.28 19.47
CA GLU A 123 4.76 19.17 18.31
C GLU A 123 5.61 18.61 17.15
N MET A 124 4.96 17.96 16.20
CA MET A 124 5.62 17.48 14.99
C MET A 124 5.33 18.40 13.80
N PRO A 125 6.26 18.52 12.83
CA PRO A 125 6.04 19.35 11.66
C PRO A 125 4.87 18.85 10.80
N PRO A 126 4.02 19.73 10.24
CA PRO A 126 2.88 19.33 9.41
C PRO A 126 3.29 18.48 8.20
N PRO A 127 2.54 17.42 7.81
CA PRO A 127 2.89 16.56 6.66
C PRO A 127 3.15 17.32 5.35
N MET A 128 2.49 18.47 5.18
CA MET A 128 2.61 19.33 3.99
C MET A 128 4.05 19.79 3.72
N ILE A 129 4.90 19.94 4.74
CA ILE A 129 6.28 20.42 4.53
C ILE A 129 7.15 19.42 3.75
N TYR A 130 6.79 18.13 3.79
CA TYR A 130 7.58 17.07 3.15
C TYR A 130 7.23 16.89 1.67
N VAL A 131 6.06 17.36 1.22
CA VAL A 131 5.53 17.12 -0.14
C VAL A 131 6.53 17.53 -1.22
N LYS A 132 7.16 18.71 -1.11
CA LYS A 132 8.12 19.19 -2.11
C LYS A 132 9.34 18.28 -2.22
N SER A 133 9.90 17.85 -1.08
CA SER A 133 11.06 16.97 -1.04
C SER A 133 10.72 15.60 -1.63
N LEU A 134 9.59 15.02 -1.22
CA LEU A 134 9.12 13.72 -1.69
C LEU A 134 8.84 13.74 -3.20
N ARG A 135 8.26 14.84 -3.72
CA ARG A 135 8.05 15.02 -5.17
C ARG A 135 9.38 15.09 -5.91
N GLY A 136 10.37 15.79 -5.35
CA GLY A 136 11.74 15.81 -5.88
C GLY A 136 12.36 14.42 -5.97
N SER A 137 12.32 13.65 -4.87
CA SER A 137 12.82 12.27 -4.84
C SER A 137 12.10 11.37 -5.84
N LEU A 138 10.78 11.53 -5.97
CA LEU A 138 10.02 10.76 -6.96
C LEU A 138 10.47 11.08 -8.38
N GLU A 139 10.60 12.35 -8.76
CA GLU A 139 11.04 12.73 -10.11
C GLU A 139 12.47 12.27 -10.41
N GLU A 140 13.36 12.28 -9.42
CA GLU A 140 14.69 11.68 -9.55
C GLU A 140 14.58 10.17 -9.86
N ILE A 141 13.78 9.43 -9.11
CA ILE A 141 13.57 7.99 -9.36
C ILE A 141 12.95 7.75 -10.73
N LYS A 142 11.95 8.56 -11.14
CA LYS A 142 11.31 8.46 -12.46
C LYS A 142 12.28 8.71 -13.60
N SER A 143 13.20 9.66 -13.43
CA SER A 143 14.21 9.98 -14.46
C SER A 143 15.14 8.80 -14.77
N LEU A 144 15.28 7.87 -13.81
CA LEU A 144 16.09 6.66 -13.92
C LEU A 144 15.28 5.44 -14.37
N ALA A 145 13.95 5.55 -14.43
CA ALA A 145 13.05 4.43 -14.69
C ALA A 145 12.60 4.39 -16.15
N ALA A 146 12.40 3.18 -16.69
CA ALA A 146 11.61 3.03 -17.90
C ALA A 146 10.15 3.44 -17.62
N PRO A 147 9.42 4.02 -18.61
CA PRO A 147 8.03 4.48 -18.43
C PRO A 147 7.09 3.38 -17.90
N GLU A 148 7.43 2.12 -18.18
CA GLU A 148 6.66 0.92 -17.82
C GLU A 148 6.76 0.53 -16.33
N ILE A 149 7.73 1.08 -15.58
CA ILE A 149 8.00 0.74 -14.16
C ILE A 149 7.30 1.71 -13.21
N LEU A 150 6.62 2.73 -13.74
CA LEU A 150 6.10 3.84 -12.95
C LEU A 150 4.93 3.40 -12.05
N THR A 151 5.23 3.32 -10.75
CA THR A 151 4.23 3.05 -9.70
C THR A 151 3.47 4.32 -9.30
N ASN A 152 2.41 4.12 -8.52
CA ASN A 152 1.43 5.14 -8.13
C ASN A 152 1.88 6.04 -6.96
N THR A 153 3.18 6.18 -6.73
CA THR A 153 3.74 6.97 -5.61
C THR A 153 3.29 8.44 -5.65
N THR A 154 2.91 8.97 -6.82
CA THR A 154 2.31 10.30 -6.95
C THR A 154 1.00 10.45 -6.17
N ALA A 155 0.11 9.44 -6.16
CA ALA A 155 -1.13 9.51 -5.38
C ALA A 155 -0.81 9.61 -3.87
N MET A 156 0.14 8.81 -3.42
CA MET A 156 0.51 8.66 -2.01
C MET A 156 1.16 9.91 -1.42
N ILE A 157 2.04 10.58 -2.19
CA ILE A 157 2.63 11.87 -1.78
C ILE A 157 1.54 12.94 -1.61
N ASN A 158 0.62 13.00 -2.57
CA ASN A 158 -0.42 14.02 -2.59
C ASN A 158 -1.60 13.69 -1.65
N GLU A 159 -1.60 12.50 -1.05
CA GLU A 159 -2.52 12.12 0.02
C GLU A 159 -2.11 12.70 1.39
N LEU A 160 -0.83 12.99 1.61
CA LEU A 160 -0.32 13.51 2.89
C LEU A 160 -1.13 14.68 3.49
N PRO A 161 -1.65 15.65 2.70
CA PRO A 161 -2.43 16.77 3.21
C PRO A 161 -3.90 16.43 3.55
N LEU A 162 -4.35 15.18 3.33
CA LEU A 162 -5.62 14.64 3.84
C LEU A 162 -5.55 14.25 5.31
N CYS A 163 -4.38 14.33 5.95
CA CYS A 163 -4.29 14.24 7.41
C CYS A 163 -4.95 15.50 8.02
N PRO A 164 -5.78 15.37 9.06
CA PRO A 164 -6.49 16.50 9.64
C PRO A 164 -5.52 17.63 9.99
N VAL A 165 -5.79 18.81 9.46
CA VAL A 165 -5.13 20.03 9.90
C VAL A 165 -5.81 20.47 11.20
N ASP A 166 -5.04 21.04 12.13
CA ASP A 166 -5.58 21.75 13.29
C ASP A 166 -6.74 22.66 12.83
N PRO A 167 -7.96 22.52 13.39
CA PRO A 167 -9.13 23.33 13.05
C PRO A 167 -8.86 24.85 13.07
N LEU A 168 -7.86 25.29 13.84
CA LEU A 168 -7.44 26.68 13.94
C LEU A 168 -6.83 27.23 12.62
N ALA A 169 -6.29 26.39 11.74
CA ALA A 169 -5.75 26.81 10.45
C ALA A 169 -6.86 27.13 9.43
N SER A 170 -7.94 26.34 9.42
CA SER A 170 -9.12 26.56 8.55
C SER A 170 -9.86 27.87 8.88
N MET A 171 -9.73 28.39 10.11
CA MET A 171 -10.36 29.67 10.51
C MET A 171 -9.70 30.91 9.91
N ARG A 172 -8.52 30.82 9.26
CA ARG A 172 -7.82 32.00 8.75
C ARG A 172 -8.32 32.52 7.39
N GLY A 173 -9.28 31.83 6.76
CA GLY A 173 -9.89 32.30 5.51
C GLY A 173 -8.93 32.48 4.32
N VAL A 174 -7.71 31.92 4.43
CA VAL A 174 -6.70 31.98 3.37
C VAL A 174 -6.89 30.75 2.48
N VAL A 175 -7.02 30.97 1.18
CA VAL A 175 -7.05 29.90 0.18
C VAL A 175 -5.73 29.14 0.19
N ASP A 176 -5.76 27.86 0.54
CA ASP A 176 -4.59 26.99 0.53
C ASP A 176 -4.41 26.34 -0.84
N PHE A 177 -3.76 27.08 -1.75
CA PHE A 177 -3.45 26.62 -3.09
C PHE A 177 -2.59 25.34 -3.10
N GLY A 178 -1.73 25.16 -2.09
CA GLY A 178 -0.85 23.97 -1.98
C GLY A 178 -1.65 22.70 -1.70
N ARG A 179 -2.61 22.76 -0.76
CA ARG A 179 -3.54 21.65 -0.50
C ARG A 179 -4.45 21.37 -1.69
N THR A 180 -4.97 22.43 -2.33
CA THR A 180 -5.80 22.30 -3.55
C THR A 180 -5.04 21.55 -4.65
N GLU A 181 -3.79 21.93 -4.94
CA GLU A 181 -2.94 21.27 -5.93
C GLU A 181 -2.69 19.80 -5.56
N CYS A 182 -2.47 19.50 -4.28
CA CYS A 182 -2.31 18.13 -3.80
C CYS A 182 -3.57 17.31 -4.02
N PHE A 183 -4.75 17.80 -3.62
CA PHE A 183 -5.99 17.05 -3.81
C PHE A 183 -6.28 16.77 -5.28
N TYR A 184 -6.07 17.76 -6.16
CA TYR A 184 -6.23 17.56 -7.59
C TYR A 184 -5.21 16.56 -8.16
N SER A 185 -3.95 16.68 -7.76
CA SER A 185 -2.90 15.74 -8.17
C SER A 185 -3.17 14.32 -7.65
N CYS A 186 -3.75 14.20 -6.46
CA CYS A 186 -4.15 12.94 -5.86
C CYS A 186 -5.28 12.30 -6.67
N LEU A 187 -6.35 13.04 -6.98
CA LEU A 187 -7.45 12.62 -7.88
C LEU A 187 -6.92 12.12 -9.23
N GLN A 188 -6.07 12.91 -9.89
CA GLN A 188 -5.55 12.53 -11.21
C GLN A 188 -4.66 11.29 -11.14
N ALA A 189 -3.88 11.14 -10.07
CA ALA A 189 -3.05 9.95 -9.88
C ALA A 189 -3.89 8.71 -9.59
N THR A 190 -4.88 8.77 -8.69
CA THR A 190 -5.76 7.64 -8.36
C THR A 190 -6.65 7.22 -9.53
N LYS A 191 -7.15 8.17 -10.32
CA LYS A 191 -7.84 7.90 -11.58
C LYS A 191 -6.98 7.05 -12.51
N ARG A 192 -5.73 7.45 -12.76
CA ARG A 192 -4.79 6.70 -13.61
C ARG A 192 -4.55 5.29 -13.10
N VAL A 193 -4.49 5.09 -11.77
CA VAL A 193 -4.36 3.74 -11.19
C VAL A 193 -5.53 2.85 -11.58
N ILE A 194 -6.75 3.37 -11.41
CA ILE A 194 -7.98 2.63 -11.69
C ILE A 194 -8.07 2.34 -13.18
N GLU A 195 -7.81 3.32 -14.04
CA GLU A 195 -7.81 3.14 -15.50
C GLU A 195 -6.78 2.10 -15.94
N ASN A 196 -5.56 2.17 -15.40
CA ASN A 196 -4.50 1.20 -15.71
C ASN A 196 -4.85 -0.22 -15.22
N PHE A 197 -5.54 -0.34 -14.08
CA PHE A 197 -5.96 -1.65 -13.56
C PHE A 197 -6.94 -2.35 -14.51
N PHE A 198 -7.80 -1.59 -15.19
CA PHE A 198 -8.77 -2.15 -16.15
C PHE A 198 -8.19 -2.44 -17.55
N VAL A 199 -6.90 -2.17 -17.78
CA VAL A 199 -6.20 -2.62 -19.00
C VAL A 199 -5.95 -4.13 -18.96
N PHE A 200 -5.89 -4.74 -17.77
CA PHE A 200 -5.55 -6.15 -17.61
C PHE A 200 -6.72 -7.08 -17.91
N THR A 201 -6.40 -8.21 -18.54
CA THR A 201 -7.38 -9.29 -18.79
C THR A 201 -7.57 -10.15 -17.52
N PRO A 202 -8.67 -10.91 -17.40
CA PRO A 202 -8.87 -11.81 -16.27
C PRO A 202 -7.70 -12.79 -16.04
N GLU A 203 -7.06 -13.28 -17.11
CA GLU A 203 -5.89 -14.16 -17.04
C GLU A 203 -4.67 -13.45 -16.44
N ALA A 204 -4.43 -12.20 -16.81
CA ALA A 204 -3.36 -11.39 -16.24
C ALA A 204 -3.63 -11.11 -14.75
N VAL A 205 -4.89 -10.82 -14.41
CA VAL A 205 -5.35 -10.59 -13.03
C VAL A 205 -5.12 -11.82 -12.15
N PHE A 206 -5.24 -13.03 -12.69
CA PHE A 206 -4.92 -14.25 -11.96
C PHE A 206 -3.44 -14.33 -11.54
N GLY A 207 -2.52 -13.85 -12.38
CA GLY A 207 -1.08 -13.88 -12.14
C GLY A 207 -0.53 -12.70 -11.33
N HIS A 208 -1.36 -11.74 -10.96
CA HIS A 208 -0.91 -10.51 -10.32
C HIS A 208 -0.39 -10.74 -8.89
N PRO A 209 0.71 -10.08 -8.50
CA PRO A 209 1.05 -9.93 -7.09
C PRO A 209 -0.07 -9.25 -6.32
N ILE A 210 -0.31 -9.69 -5.07
CA ILE A 210 -1.31 -9.13 -4.15
C ILE A 210 -1.25 -7.59 -4.04
N MET A 211 -0.05 -7.03 -4.22
CA MET A 211 0.20 -5.58 -4.16
C MET A 211 -0.58 -4.79 -5.21
N LEU A 212 -0.80 -5.33 -6.42
CA LEU A 212 -1.56 -4.64 -7.46
C LEU A 212 -3.03 -4.46 -7.05
N HIS A 213 -3.63 -5.50 -6.45
CA HIS A 213 -4.99 -5.44 -5.93
C HIS A 213 -5.11 -4.47 -4.76
N LEU A 214 -4.12 -4.48 -3.87
CA LEU A 214 -4.04 -3.56 -2.74
C LEU A 214 -3.89 -2.09 -3.17
N HIS A 215 -3.12 -1.81 -4.24
CA HIS A 215 -3.03 -0.47 -4.83
C HIS A 215 -4.35 0.01 -5.44
N PHE A 216 -5.11 -0.89 -6.08
CA PHE A 216 -6.45 -0.57 -6.56
C PHE A 216 -7.38 -0.21 -5.39
N SER A 217 -7.44 -1.05 -4.36
CA SER A 217 -8.21 -0.80 -3.13
C SER A 217 -7.89 0.55 -2.51
N ARG A 218 -6.60 0.85 -2.35
CA ARG A 218 -6.17 2.12 -1.77
C ARG A 218 -6.63 3.31 -2.60
N SER A 219 -6.57 3.19 -3.92
CA SER A 219 -6.96 4.27 -4.84
C SER A 219 -8.46 4.54 -4.79
N THR A 220 -9.30 3.51 -4.71
CA THR A 220 -10.75 3.68 -4.54
C THR A 220 -11.10 4.29 -3.19
N HIS A 221 -10.38 3.91 -2.13
CA HIS A 221 -10.53 4.50 -0.79
C HIS A 221 -10.17 5.99 -0.76
N ILE A 222 -9.07 6.39 -1.41
CA ILE A 222 -8.70 7.80 -1.52
C ILE A 222 -9.78 8.59 -2.26
N LEU A 223 -10.30 8.08 -3.38
CA LEU A 223 -11.38 8.73 -4.12
C LEU A 223 -12.66 8.84 -3.29
N TYR A 224 -13.02 7.80 -2.54
CA TYR A 224 -14.15 7.83 -1.62
C TYR A 224 -13.99 8.93 -0.57
N ARG A 225 -12.82 9.01 0.08
CA ARG A 225 -12.53 10.08 1.05
C ARG A 225 -12.60 11.47 0.43
N LEU A 226 -12.00 11.67 -0.74
CA LEU A 226 -12.10 12.95 -1.47
C LEU A 226 -13.55 13.29 -1.84
N SER A 227 -14.39 12.29 -2.10
CA SER A 227 -15.81 12.51 -2.42
C SER A 227 -16.63 12.92 -1.19
N LEU A 228 -16.21 12.54 0.02
CA LEU A 228 -16.90 12.89 1.26
C LEU A 228 -16.32 14.15 1.94
N MET A 229 -15.12 14.55 1.55
CA MET A 229 -14.40 15.64 2.19
C MET A 229 -15.16 16.96 2.07
N ASP A 230 -15.29 17.66 3.20
CA ASP A 230 -15.80 19.03 3.28
C ASP A 230 -14.65 19.96 3.66
N ASP A 231 -13.90 20.41 2.66
CA ASP A 231 -12.73 21.26 2.85
C ASP A 231 -12.80 22.48 1.91
N PRO A 232 -12.60 23.71 2.39
CA PRO A 232 -12.62 24.91 1.54
C PRO A 232 -11.63 24.90 0.37
N ALA A 233 -10.56 24.11 0.47
CA ALA A 233 -9.56 23.92 -0.59
C ALA A 233 -9.93 22.81 -1.59
N TRP A 234 -11.15 22.23 -1.50
CA TRP A 234 -11.57 21.11 -2.33
C TRP A 234 -12.96 21.28 -2.94
N ASP A 235 -13.04 21.02 -4.25
CA ASP A 235 -14.31 20.90 -4.96
C ASP A 235 -14.76 19.43 -4.96
N ARG A 236 -15.75 19.10 -4.15
CA ARG A 236 -16.34 17.76 -4.08
C ARG A 236 -16.86 17.28 -5.44
N GLY A 237 -17.41 18.18 -6.25
CA GLY A 237 -17.92 17.87 -7.59
C GLY A 237 -16.83 17.46 -8.57
N ALA A 238 -15.55 17.74 -8.27
CA ALA A 238 -14.45 17.33 -9.12
C ALA A 238 -14.35 15.80 -9.29
N ILE A 239 -14.73 15.02 -8.27
CA ILE A 239 -14.68 13.55 -8.37
C ILE A 239 -15.69 13.03 -9.39
N SER A 240 -16.96 13.34 -9.22
CA SER A 240 -18.05 12.82 -10.07
C SER A 240 -17.92 13.27 -11.53
N ASN A 241 -17.31 14.43 -11.78
CA ASN A 241 -16.96 14.91 -13.12
C ASN A 241 -15.76 14.19 -13.75
N THR A 242 -14.93 13.51 -12.95
CA THR A 242 -13.66 12.93 -13.39
C THR A 242 -13.70 11.41 -13.50
N ILE A 243 -14.39 10.73 -12.59
CA ILE A 243 -14.44 9.28 -12.53
C ILE A 243 -15.74 8.79 -11.87
N ASP A 244 -16.37 7.78 -12.48
CA ASP A 244 -17.47 7.04 -11.85
C ASP A 244 -16.87 6.02 -10.86
N LEU A 245 -16.76 6.44 -9.60
CA LEU A 245 -16.19 5.61 -8.53
C LEU A 245 -17.01 4.33 -8.30
N LEU A 246 -18.34 4.44 -8.27
CA LEU A 246 -19.21 3.28 -8.00
C LEU A 246 -19.21 2.32 -9.19
N GLY A 247 -19.26 2.85 -10.42
CA GLY A 247 -19.10 2.04 -11.63
C GLY A 247 -17.73 1.35 -11.71
N SER A 248 -16.66 2.02 -11.25
CA SER A 248 -15.34 1.40 -11.16
C SER A 248 -15.30 0.22 -10.19
N LEU A 249 -15.97 0.31 -9.03
CA LEU A 249 -16.09 -0.82 -8.11
C LEU A 249 -16.86 -1.99 -8.73
N ASP A 250 -17.95 -1.71 -9.43
CA ASP A 250 -18.78 -2.72 -10.11
C ASP A 250 -18.03 -3.42 -11.24
N GLN A 251 -17.29 -2.65 -12.03
CA GLN A 251 -16.41 -3.18 -13.09
C GLN A 251 -15.34 -4.10 -12.51
N CYS A 252 -14.70 -3.70 -11.40
CA CYS A 252 -13.70 -4.54 -10.72
C CYS A 252 -14.32 -5.82 -10.13
N ALA A 253 -15.52 -5.72 -9.56
CA ALA A 253 -16.24 -6.88 -9.06
C ALA A 253 -16.56 -7.88 -10.18
N SER A 254 -17.00 -7.39 -11.33
CA SER A 254 -17.27 -8.21 -12.52
C SER A 254 -16.00 -8.85 -13.08
N LEU A 255 -14.88 -8.10 -13.09
CA LEU A 255 -13.58 -8.61 -13.49
C LEU A 255 -13.14 -9.77 -12.61
N TYR A 256 -13.19 -9.63 -11.28
CA TYR A 256 -12.84 -10.72 -10.36
C TYR A 256 -13.78 -11.92 -10.48
N GLU A 257 -15.10 -11.70 -10.61
CA GLU A 257 -16.07 -12.80 -10.79
C GLU A 257 -15.81 -13.63 -12.05
N SER A 258 -15.21 -13.03 -13.09
CA SER A 258 -14.86 -13.75 -14.32
C SER A 258 -13.60 -14.62 -14.21
N VAL A 259 -12.70 -14.34 -13.26
CA VAL A 259 -11.38 -15.00 -13.16
C VAL A 259 -11.50 -16.52 -12.98
N PRO A 260 -12.32 -17.06 -12.04
CA PRO A 260 -12.39 -18.50 -11.84
C PRO A 260 -12.85 -19.26 -13.09
N ALA A 261 -13.86 -18.73 -13.79
CA ALA A 261 -14.40 -19.36 -15.00
C ALA A 261 -13.37 -19.38 -16.14
N VAL A 262 -12.66 -18.26 -16.36
CA VAL A 262 -11.63 -18.14 -17.41
C VAL A 262 -10.44 -19.04 -17.14
N MET A 263 -10.02 -19.16 -15.88
CA MET A 263 -8.88 -19.98 -15.47
C MET A 263 -9.24 -21.46 -15.26
N GLY A 264 -10.53 -21.82 -15.37
CA GLY A 264 -11.00 -23.18 -15.13
C GLY A 264 -10.81 -23.64 -13.68
N LEU A 265 -10.91 -22.73 -12.71
CA LEU A 265 -10.82 -23.06 -11.29
C LEU A 265 -12.09 -23.80 -10.86
N ASP A 266 -11.92 -24.97 -10.27
CA ASP A 266 -12.98 -25.65 -9.53
C ASP A 266 -13.09 -25.00 -8.15
N THR A 267 -14.06 -24.10 -8.00
CA THR A 267 -14.23 -23.29 -6.79
C THR A 267 -15.65 -23.49 -6.22
N ASP A 268 -15.72 -23.61 -4.90
CA ASP A 268 -16.97 -23.56 -4.12
C ASP A 268 -17.36 -22.11 -3.76
N GLY A 269 -16.67 -21.12 -4.35
CA GLY A 269 -16.78 -19.70 -4.05
C GLY A 269 -15.87 -19.23 -2.92
N SER A 270 -15.02 -20.10 -2.37
CA SER A 270 -14.04 -19.73 -1.33
C SER A 270 -12.79 -19.05 -1.86
N ASP A 271 -12.58 -19.03 -3.18
CA ASP A 271 -11.44 -18.37 -3.81
C ASP A 271 -11.44 -16.85 -3.60
N ILE A 272 -10.23 -16.28 -3.66
CA ILE A 272 -10.00 -14.85 -3.39
C ILE A 272 -10.78 -13.93 -4.34
N TYR A 273 -10.97 -14.32 -5.60
CA TYR A 273 -11.62 -13.47 -6.61
C TYR A 273 -13.13 -13.44 -6.40
N THR A 274 -13.75 -14.59 -6.16
CA THR A 274 -15.19 -14.66 -5.83
C THR A 274 -15.49 -13.88 -4.55
N LYS A 275 -14.68 -14.04 -3.50
CA LYS A 275 -14.82 -13.27 -2.25
C LYS A 275 -14.65 -11.76 -2.47
N ALA A 276 -13.59 -11.35 -3.18
CA ALA A 276 -13.33 -9.94 -3.47
C ALA A 276 -14.47 -9.32 -4.29
N SER A 277 -15.03 -10.04 -5.26
CA SER A 277 -16.20 -9.59 -6.03
C SER A 277 -17.42 -9.36 -5.13
N GLY A 278 -17.75 -10.33 -4.26
CA GLY A 278 -18.86 -10.22 -3.32
C GLY A 278 -18.71 -9.01 -2.37
N ILE A 279 -17.50 -8.79 -1.86
CA ILE A 279 -17.17 -7.65 -1.02
C ILE A 279 -17.36 -6.31 -1.75
N LEU A 280 -16.87 -6.20 -2.98
CA LEU A 280 -17.03 -4.98 -3.78
C LEU A 280 -18.52 -4.69 -4.04
N LYS A 281 -19.29 -5.72 -4.42
CA LYS A 281 -20.75 -5.62 -4.63
C LYS A 281 -21.50 -5.17 -3.37
N ALA A 282 -21.13 -5.69 -2.20
CA ALA A 282 -21.71 -5.27 -0.92
C ALA A 282 -21.32 -3.84 -0.53
N THR A 283 -20.13 -3.37 -0.93
CA THR A 283 -19.62 -2.04 -0.63
C THR A 283 -20.34 -0.93 -1.42
N ILE A 284 -20.70 -1.19 -2.68
CA ILE A 284 -21.35 -0.22 -3.59
C ILE A 284 -22.58 0.46 -2.98
N PRO A 285 -23.61 -0.25 -2.45
CA PRO A 285 -24.79 0.40 -1.88
C PRO A 285 -24.47 1.21 -0.62
N MET A 286 -23.49 0.77 0.19
CA MET A 286 -23.06 1.49 1.40
C MET A 286 -22.41 2.83 1.03
N TRP A 287 -21.47 2.79 0.09
CA TRP A 287 -20.79 4.00 -0.38
C TRP A 287 -21.73 4.93 -1.11
N ARG A 288 -22.63 4.39 -1.95
CA ARG A 288 -23.68 5.19 -2.61
C ARG A 288 -24.46 6.02 -1.60
N ARG A 289 -24.97 5.39 -0.55
CA ARG A 289 -25.72 6.08 0.49
C ARG A 289 -24.92 7.21 1.14
N ALA A 290 -23.67 6.94 1.53
CA ALA A 290 -22.81 7.96 2.13
C ALA A 290 -22.53 9.14 1.18
N LEU A 291 -22.32 8.84 -0.12
CA LEU A 291 -22.10 9.85 -1.15
C LEU A 291 -23.36 10.69 -1.42
N GLU A 292 -24.54 10.08 -1.42
CA GLU A 292 -25.83 10.78 -1.54
C GLU A 292 -26.10 11.67 -0.32
N GLU A 293 -25.88 11.16 0.90
CA GLU A 293 -26.02 11.91 2.15
C GLU A 293 -25.05 13.11 2.21
N ALA A 294 -23.85 12.96 1.67
CA ALA A 294 -22.89 14.04 1.50
C ALA A 294 -23.20 14.95 0.29
N GLY A 295 -24.19 14.66 -0.55
CA GLY A 295 -24.46 15.43 -1.77
C GLY A 295 -23.33 15.38 -2.80
N ALA A 296 -22.46 14.37 -2.74
CA ALA A 296 -21.39 14.13 -3.72
C ALA A 296 -21.96 13.60 -5.06
N ILE A 297 -23.07 12.87 -4.98
CA ILE A 297 -23.82 12.32 -6.12
C ILE A 297 -25.31 12.63 -5.97
N PRO A 298 -26.09 12.66 -7.07
CA PRO A 298 -27.53 12.84 -6.99
C PRO A 298 -28.20 11.66 -6.26
N PRO A 299 -29.28 11.90 -5.50
CA PRO A 299 -30.03 10.84 -4.84
C PRO A 299 -30.69 9.94 -5.88
N THR A 300 -30.63 8.62 -5.65
CA THR A 300 -31.35 7.65 -6.46
C THR A 300 -32.86 7.88 -6.30
N ALA A 301 -33.60 8.00 -7.42
CA ALA A 301 -35.01 8.38 -7.44
C ALA A 301 -35.99 7.34 -6.82
N GLU A 302 -35.50 6.24 -6.26
CA GLU A 302 -36.32 5.18 -5.68
C GLU A 302 -35.75 4.67 -4.35
N ALA A 303 -36.30 5.16 -3.24
CA ALA A 303 -36.51 4.39 -2.01
C ALA A 303 -37.55 5.11 -1.15
N GLN A 304 -38.83 4.84 -1.44
CA GLN A 304 -39.89 5.07 -0.46
C GLN A 304 -39.57 4.22 0.79
N TYR A 305 -39.51 4.91 1.93
CA TYR A 305 -39.38 4.39 3.29
C TYR A 305 -39.78 2.92 3.49
N GLY A 306 -38.78 2.05 3.48
CA GLY A 306 -38.82 0.76 4.17
C GLY A 306 -38.19 0.92 5.54
N ASN A 307 -39.01 0.83 6.58
CA ASN A 307 -38.61 0.94 7.97
C ASN A 307 -37.57 -0.15 8.30
N VAL A 308 -36.29 0.22 8.43
CA VAL A 308 -35.23 -0.69 8.93
C VAL A 308 -34.50 0.06 10.03
N GLY A 309 -34.43 -0.59 11.20
CA GLY A 309 -34.09 -0.01 12.49
C GLY A 309 -32.84 0.84 12.50
N THR A 310 -32.82 1.77 13.45
CA THR A 310 -31.68 2.56 13.89
C THR A 310 -30.50 1.64 14.21
N PHE A 311 -29.71 1.30 13.21
CA PHE A 311 -28.36 0.83 13.42
C PHE A 311 -27.55 2.04 13.89
N ALA A 312 -26.98 1.91 15.07
CA ALA A 312 -26.17 2.94 15.71
C ALA A 312 -25.18 3.51 14.69
N ARG A 313 -25.01 4.84 14.72
CA ARG A 313 -23.86 5.51 14.09
C ARG A 313 -22.59 4.84 14.62
N HIS A 314 -22.07 3.86 13.89
CA HIS A 314 -20.68 3.46 14.05
C HIS A 314 -19.85 4.53 13.35
N GLU A 315 -19.68 5.67 14.02
CA GLU A 315 -18.62 6.64 13.71
C GLU A 315 -17.26 5.92 13.65
N ASP A 316 -17.11 4.80 14.37
CA ASP A 316 -15.97 3.88 14.26
C ASP A 316 -15.71 3.32 12.85
N MET A 317 -16.70 3.21 11.95
CA MET A 317 -16.47 2.65 10.62
C MET A 317 -15.89 3.69 9.64
N LEU A 318 -16.23 4.97 9.85
CA LEU A 318 -15.72 6.13 9.11
C LEU A 318 -14.37 6.61 9.67
N ASP A 319 -14.15 6.48 10.99
CA ASP A 319 -12.86 6.74 11.64
C ASP A 319 -11.88 5.57 11.50
N SER A 320 -12.36 4.39 11.14
CA SER A 320 -11.46 3.34 10.66
C SER A 320 -10.93 3.78 9.30
N VAL A 321 -9.70 4.28 9.31
CA VAL A 321 -8.80 4.43 8.15
C VAL A 321 -8.60 3.07 7.42
N THR A 322 -9.38 2.03 7.72
CA THR A 322 -9.08 0.63 7.40
C THR A 322 -9.45 0.30 5.98
N ASP A 323 -8.54 -0.42 5.34
CA ASP A 323 -8.81 -1.40 4.30
C ASP A 323 -9.63 -2.57 4.87
N GLY A 324 -10.68 -2.30 5.66
CA GLY A 324 -11.46 -3.28 6.44
C GLY A 324 -11.88 -4.47 5.61
N TRP A 325 -12.33 -4.19 4.39
CA TRP A 325 -12.73 -5.19 3.42
C TRP A 325 -11.57 -6.08 2.92
N PHE A 326 -10.35 -5.55 2.84
CA PHE A 326 -9.15 -6.29 2.45
C PHE A 326 -8.60 -7.12 3.61
N THR A 327 -8.67 -6.60 4.84
CA THR A 327 -8.48 -7.41 6.05
C THR A 327 -9.54 -8.51 6.16
N ASP A 328 -10.77 -8.29 5.70
CA ASP A 328 -11.82 -9.30 5.62
C ASP A 328 -11.60 -10.31 4.48
N MET A 329 -10.96 -9.89 3.38
CA MET A 329 -10.53 -10.78 2.30
C MET A 329 -9.36 -11.69 2.72
N LEU A 330 -8.45 -11.18 3.58
CA LEU A 330 -7.31 -11.92 4.14
C LEU A 330 -7.62 -12.61 5.47
N SER A 331 -8.73 -12.26 6.13
CA SER A 331 -9.21 -13.00 7.29
C SER A 331 -9.79 -14.31 6.77
N PHE A 332 -8.97 -15.36 6.87
CA PHE A 332 -9.47 -16.72 6.88
C PHE A 332 -10.40 -16.81 8.08
N ASN A 333 -11.70 -16.67 7.83
CA ASN A 333 -12.72 -16.84 8.85
C ASN A 333 -12.86 -18.33 9.14
N ASP A 334 -11.81 -18.90 9.74
CA ASP A 334 -11.86 -20.18 10.43
C ASP A 334 -11.79 -19.88 11.92
N THR A 335 -12.92 -20.10 12.58
CA THR A 335 -13.03 -20.36 14.00
C THR A 335 -12.07 -21.48 14.40
N PHE A 336 -10.80 -21.15 14.65
CA PHE A 336 -9.97 -21.93 15.56
C PHE A 336 -10.47 -21.65 16.98
N GLN A 337 -11.55 -22.34 17.36
CA GLN A 337 -11.80 -22.61 18.76
C GLN A 337 -10.64 -23.47 19.27
N PHE A 338 -9.68 -22.82 19.93
CA PHE A 338 -8.89 -23.51 20.94
C PHE A 338 -9.85 -23.87 22.07
N ALA A 339 -10.31 -25.13 22.06
CA ALA A 339 -10.75 -25.77 23.29
C ALA A 339 -9.50 -25.93 24.18
N LEU A 340 -9.42 -25.12 25.22
CA LEU A 340 -8.70 -25.44 26.45
C LEU A 340 -9.66 -26.09 27.43
#